data_AF-A0A1I2G0W0-F1
#
_entry.id   AF-A0A1I2G0W0-F1
#
_cell.length_a   1.000
_cell.length_b   1.000
_cell.length_c   1.000
_cell.angle_alpha   90.00
_cell.angle_beta   90.00
_cell.angle_gamma   90.00
#
_symmetry.space_group_name_H-M   'P 1'
#
loop_
_entity.id
_entity.type
_entity.pdbx_description
1 polymer ?
#
loop_
_entity_poly.entity_id
_entity_poly.type
_entity_poly.pdbx_seq_one_letter_code
_entity_poly.pdbx_strand_id
1 'polypeptide(L)'
;MALKFLGIISNTPVDESPTIWLDDTTGDLIIQSYKADEATVLQAQEVGSIPGHSTAIPPHETMIRLPAEMLQYIPRPDGDDSATPST
;
A
#
# COMPACT_ATOMS: atom_id res chain seq x y z
N MET A 1 -9.86 -17.77 5.50
CA MET A 1 -8.85 -16.72 5.32
C MET A 1 -7.49 -17.38 5.41
N ALA A 2 -6.73 -17.33 4.31
CA ALA A 2 -5.37 -17.85 4.24
C ALA A 2 -4.46 -16.67 3.91
N LEU A 3 -3.92 -16.03 4.96
CA LEU A 3 -2.99 -14.93 4.81
C LEU A 3 -1.61 -15.50 4.46
N LYS A 4 -1.15 -15.21 3.25
CA LYS A 4 0.19 -15.55 2.79
C LYS A 4 1.13 -14.40 3.12
N PHE A 5 2.13 -14.67 3.95
CA PHE A 5 3.20 -13.71 4.23
C PHE A 5 3.96 -13.40 2.93
N LEU A 6 4.03 -12.13 2.56
CA LEU A 6 4.75 -11.66 1.38
C LEU A 6 6.14 -11.15 1.75
N GLY A 7 6.26 -10.40 2.85
CA GLY A 7 7.52 -9.82 3.25
C GLY A 7 7.43 -8.91 4.47
N ILE A 8 8.60 -8.59 5.00
CA ILE A 8 8.80 -7.66 6.12
C ILE A 8 10.02 -6.80 5.79
N ILE A 9 9.93 -5.51 6.03
CA ILE A 9 11.13 -4.66 6.01
C ILE A 9 11.58 -4.45 7.44
N SER A 10 12.88 -4.64 7.69
CA SER A 10 13.48 -4.41 9.00
C SER A 10 14.38 -3.19 8.88
N ASN A 11 13.81 -2.01 9.14
CA ASN A 11 14.57 -0.77 9.15
C ASN A 11 14.67 -0.31 10.61
N THR A 12 15.74 -0.69 11.30
CA THR A 12 15.97 -0.37 12.73
C THR A 12 16.58 1.03 12.89
N PRO A 13 16.30 1.78 13.99
CA PRO A 13 16.29 1.26 15.36
C PRO A 13 15.14 1.77 16.25
N VAL A 14 13.89 1.37 16.01
CA VAL A 14 12.83 1.28 17.05
C VAL A 14 11.81 0.28 16.51
N ASP A 15 11.61 -0.87 17.19
CA ASP A 15 10.52 -1.88 17.18
C ASP A 15 9.45 -2.00 16.07
N GLU A 16 9.60 -1.34 14.93
CA GLU A 16 8.57 -1.17 13.93
C GLU A 16 8.99 -1.92 12.68
N SER A 17 8.29 -3.01 12.39
CA SER A 17 8.57 -3.88 11.24
C SER A 17 7.36 -3.91 10.31
N PRO A 18 7.31 -3.01 9.31
CA PRO A 18 6.23 -3.01 8.34
C PRO A 18 6.16 -4.34 7.61
N THR A 19 4.97 -4.93 7.60
CA THR A 19 4.75 -6.30 7.15
C THR A 19 3.59 -6.33 6.17
N ILE A 20 3.69 -7.16 5.15
CA ILE A 20 2.66 -7.33 4.12
C ILE A 20 2.27 -8.81 3.99
N TRP A 21 0.97 -9.02 3.87
CA TRP A 21 0.34 -10.31 3.61
C TRP A 21 -0.62 -10.19 2.43
N LEU A 22 -0.83 -11.29 1.74
CA LEU A 22 -1.87 -11.45 0.72
C LEU A 22 -2.96 -12.37 1.28
N ASP A 23 -4.22 -11.95 1.27
CA ASP A 23 -5.32 -12.87 1.48
C ASP A 23 -5.54 -13.69 0.21
N ASP A 24 -5.20 -14.97 0.25
CA ASP A 24 -5.34 -15.90 -0.88
C ASP A 24 -6.82 -16.13 -1.26
N THR A 25 -7.76 -15.76 -0.38
CA THR A 25 -9.20 -15.95 -0.59
C THR A 25 -9.80 -14.83 -1.43
N THR A 26 -9.37 -13.59 -1.20
CA THR A 26 -9.96 -12.40 -1.85
C THR A 26 -9.00 -11.70 -2.81
N GLY A 27 -7.70 -11.97 -2.69
CA GLY A 27 -6.64 -11.22 -3.37
C GLY A 27 -6.30 -9.89 -2.69
N ASP A 28 -6.86 -9.60 -1.52
CA ASP A 28 -6.61 -8.36 -0.81
C ASP A 28 -5.21 -8.34 -0.16
N LEU A 29 -4.56 -7.19 -0.23
CA LEU A 29 -3.30 -6.96 0.47
C LEU A 29 -3.57 -6.43 1.87
N ILE A 30 -3.11 -7.17 2.86
CA ILE A 30 -3.15 -6.75 4.26
C ILE A 30 -1.78 -6.20 4.62
N ILE A 31 -1.73 -4.95 5.08
CA ILE A 31 -0.47 -4.24 5.33
C ILE A 31 -0.48 -3.68 6.76
N GLN A 32 0.53 -4.02 7.54
CA GLN A 32 0.85 -3.35 8.78
C GLN A 32 1.98 -2.34 8.49
N SER A 33 1.71 -1.05 8.63
CA SER A 33 2.70 0.02 8.44
C SER A 33 2.42 1.24 9.33
N TYR A 34 3.25 2.27 9.21
CA TYR A 34 3.15 3.52 9.95
C TYR A 34 1.89 4.30 9.55
N LYS A 35 1.22 4.90 10.53
CA LYS A 35 0.17 5.89 10.27
C LYS A 35 0.80 7.14 9.66
N ALA A 36 0.20 7.69 8.61
CA ALA A 36 0.66 8.94 8.02
C ALA A 36 0.50 10.10 9.01
N ASP A 37 1.44 11.03 9.01
CA ASP A 37 1.35 12.27 9.76
C ASP A 37 0.32 13.22 9.15
N GLU A 38 -0.13 14.20 9.94
CA GLU A 38 -1.17 15.15 9.53
C GLU A 38 -0.78 15.96 8.28
N ALA A 39 0.49 16.29 8.09
CA ALA A 39 0.92 17.04 6.91
C ALA A 39 0.87 16.19 5.63
N THR A 40 1.25 14.91 5.72
CA THR A 40 1.11 13.95 4.63
C THR A 40 -0.38 13.71 4.30
N VAL A 41 -1.24 13.59 5.32
CA VAL A 41 -2.69 13.46 5.12
C VAL A 41 -3.25 14.68 4.41
N LEU A 42 -2.93 15.89 4.85
CA LEU A 42 -3.38 17.12 4.21
C LEU A 42 -2.93 17.19 2.74
N GLN A 43 -1.67 16.86 2.44
CA GLN A 43 -1.19 16.83 1.06
C GLN A 43 -1.93 15.81 0.19
N ALA A 44 -2.21 14.61 0.71
CA ALA A 44 -2.99 13.62 -0.02
C ALA A 44 -4.44 14.09 -0.26
N GLN A 45 -5.01 14.81 0.70
CA GLN A 45 -6.33 15.45 0.55
C GLN A 45 -6.31 16.57 -0.50
N GLU A 46 -5.23 17.35 -0.57
CA GLU A 46 -5.03 18.42 -1.57
C GLU A 46 -4.85 17.88 -2.99
N VAL A 47 -4.12 16.77 -3.15
CA VAL A 47 -4.00 16.06 -4.45
C VAL A 47 -5.37 15.53 -4.89
N GLY A 48 -6.25 15.25 -3.93
CA GLY A 48 -7.64 14.89 -4.15
C GLY A 48 -7.82 13.39 -4.40
N SER A 49 -8.85 12.83 -3.77
CA SER A 49 -9.51 11.64 -4.32
C SER A 49 -10.45 12.12 -5.44
N ILE A 50 -10.68 11.27 -6.45
CA ILE A 50 -11.53 11.49 -7.64
C ILE A 50 -12.52 12.68 -7.54
N PRO A 51 -12.62 13.53 -8.58
CA PRO A 51 -13.50 14.71 -8.53
C PRO A 51 -14.93 14.30 -8.18
N GLY A 52 -15.42 14.75 -7.02
CA GLY A 52 -16.76 14.44 -6.51
C GLY A 52 -16.82 13.60 -5.23
N HIS A 53 -15.69 13.12 -4.70
CA HIS A 53 -15.65 12.48 -3.38
C HIS A 53 -15.09 13.41 -2.30
N SER A 54 -15.62 13.27 -1.08
CA SER A 54 -15.12 13.99 0.08
C SER A 54 -13.65 13.64 0.31
N THR A 55 -12.81 14.65 0.47
CA THR A 55 -11.39 14.47 0.82
C THR A 55 -11.22 13.99 2.27
N ALA A 56 -12.29 14.00 3.07
CA ALA A 56 -12.27 13.50 4.43
C ALA A 56 -12.11 11.97 4.44
N ILE A 57 -11.07 11.49 5.13
CA ILE A 57 -10.89 10.07 5.42
C ILE A 57 -11.99 9.69 6.44
N PRO A 58 -12.93 8.80 6.10
CA PRO A 58 -13.96 8.36 7.02
C PRO A 58 -13.34 7.66 8.24
N PRO A 59 -14.05 7.59 9.38
CA PRO A 59 -13.48 7.10 10.64
C PRO A 59 -13.05 5.63 10.62
N HIS A 60 -13.50 4.85 9.63
CA HIS A 60 -13.11 3.45 9.43
C HIS A 60 -11.94 3.28 8.46
N GLU A 61 -11.47 4.35 7.82
CA GLU A 61 -10.31 4.35 6.93
C GLU A 61 -9.13 5.03 7.63
N THR A 62 -7.92 4.64 7.25
CA THR A 62 -6.71 5.28 7.77
C THR A 62 -5.67 5.41 6.67
N MET A 63 -5.00 6.56 6.63
CA MET A 63 -3.85 6.74 5.76
C MET A 63 -2.63 6.11 6.43
N ILE A 64 -2.06 5.10 5.77
CA ILE A 64 -0.78 4.52 6.15
C ILE A 64 0.30 4.98 5.19
N ARG A 65 1.49 5.25 5.72
CA ARG A 65 2.68 5.46 4.91
C ARG A 65 3.26 4.11 4.55
N LEU A 66 3.22 3.75 3.27
CA LEU A 66 3.90 2.56 2.77
C LEU A 66 5.35 2.92 2.41
N PRO A 67 6.36 2.30 3.05
CA PRO A 67 7.75 2.48 2.68
C PRO A 67 8.00 2.03 1.23
N ALA A 68 8.83 2.76 0.51
CA ALA A 68 9.13 2.47 -0.90
C ALA A 68 9.69 1.04 -1.09
N GLU A 69 10.43 0.52 -0.11
CA GLU A 69 10.93 -0.85 -0.12
C GLU A 69 9.80 -1.89 -0.14
N MET A 70 8.62 -1.60 0.40
CA MET A 70 7.49 -2.53 0.36
C MET A 70 6.81 -2.60 -1.00
N LEU A 71 7.03 -1.62 -1.89
CA LEU A 71 6.46 -1.63 -3.23
C LEU A 71 6.88 -2.86 -4.04
N GLN A 72 8.03 -3.46 -3.71
CA GLN A 72 8.51 -4.69 -4.36
C GLN A 72 7.64 -5.91 -4.05
N TYR A 73 6.90 -5.90 -2.93
CA TYR A 73 6.03 -6.99 -2.52
C TYR A 73 4.61 -6.83 -3.01
N ILE A 74 4.24 -5.66 -3.54
CA ILE A 74 2.91 -5.45 -4.11
C ILE A 74 2.87 -6.17 -5.46
N PRO A 75 2.05 -7.22 -5.63
CA PRO A 75 1.86 -7.84 -6.93
C PRO A 75 1.33 -6.76 -7.88
N ARG A 76 2.07 -6.50 -8.96
CA ARG A 76 1.50 -5.74 -10.07
C ARG A 76 0.42 -6.61 -10.68
N PRO A 77 -0.78 -6.08 -10.98
CA PRO A 77 -1.67 -6.77 -11.90
C PRO A 77 -0.85 -7.05 -13.16
N ASP A 78 -0.98 -8.24 -13.74
CA ASP A 78 -0.33 -8.62 -15.00
C ASP A 78 -0.72 -7.62 -16.09
N GLY A 79 -0.04 -6.48 -16.10
CA GLY A 79 -0.05 -5.51 -17.15
C GLY A 79 0.84 -6.11 -18.21
N ASP A 80 0.25 -7.02 -18.98
CA ASP A 80 0.59 -7.34 -20.35
C ASP A 80 2.08 -7.07 -20.66
N ASP A 81 2.91 -8.10 -20.46
CA ASP A 81 4.26 -8.19 -21.04
C ASP A 81 4.14 -8.32 -22.58
N SER A 82 3.38 -7.43 -23.23
CA SER A 82 3.41 -7.20 -24.67
C SER A 82 4.45 -6.12 -24.98
N ALA A 83 5.62 -6.21 -24.35
CA ALA A 83 6.83 -5.76 -25.00
C ALA A 83 7.10 -6.73 -26.16
N THR A 84 6.32 -6.60 -27.24
CA THR A 84 6.61 -7.22 -28.52
C THR A 84 8.09 -6.94 -28.84
N PRO A 85 8.93 -7.97 -29.05
CA PRO A 85 10.21 -7.75 -29.68
C PRO A 85 9.90 -7.39 -31.13
N SER A 86 9.85 -6.09 -31.44
CA SER A 86 9.87 -5.62 -32.82
C SER A 86 11.18 -6.11 -33.45
N THR A 87 11.03 -7.06 -34.36
CA THR A 87 12.08 -7.57 -35.25
C THR A 87 12.42 -6.54 -36.31
#